data_AF-A0AAN8N6M6-F1
#
_entry.id   AF-A0AAN8N6M6-F1
#
_cell.length_a   1.000
_cell.length_b   1.000
_cell.length_c   1.000
_cell.angle_alpha   90.00
_cell.angle_beta   90.00
_cell.angle_gamma   90.00
#
_symmetry.space_group_name_H-M   'P 1'
#
loop_
_entity.id
_entity.type
_entity.pdbx_description
1 polymer ?
#
loop_
_entity_poly.entity_id
_entity_poly.type
_entity_poly.pdbx_seq_one_letter_code
_entity_poly.pdbx_strand_id
1 'polypeptide(L)'
;MTSRLRRPFTASASDDEGEDSNVIPLDEQEQEALIEELRKANERENAFFILAFTCLCGITASLIAIRLWYGNGSGIDILAVSSLAMTGFTVRIPVGQEDQEFLSPLETWVPILNPVLIAVITFGAFFTNRHWDHDYLLYLPFFVWIATTIGRKAMASVNLGDLEKLKYKYKGA
;
A
#
# COMPACT_ATOMS: atom_id res chain seq x y z
N MET A 1 54.05 -25.86 -36.29
CA MET A 1 52.61 -25.79 -35.95
C MET A 1 52.49 -25.37 -34.49
N THR A 2 52.19 -24.10 -34.23
CA THR A 2 52.10 -23.53 -32.87
C THR A 2 50.64 -23.42 -32.47
N SER A 3 50.24 -24.23 -31.48
CA SER A 3 48.89 -24.24 -30.90
C SER A 3 48.62 -22.92 -30.16
N ARG A 4 47.55 -22.20 -30.53
CA ARG A 4 47.07 -21.01 -29.79
C ARG A 4 46.18 -21.50 -28.64
N LEU A 5 46.64 -21.35 -27.40
CA LEU A 5 45.79 -21.51 -26.22
C LEU A 5 44.77 -20.37 -26.16
N ARG A 6 43.48 -20.71 -26.11
CA ARG A 6 42.41 -19.79 -25.72
C ARG A 6 42.52 -19.51 -24.22
N ARG A 7 42.68 -18.25 -23.85
CA ARG A 7 42.61 -17.79 -22.47
C ARG A 7 41.13 -17.72 -22.06
N PRO A 8 40.72 -18.32 -20.92
CA PRO A 8 39.43 -18.01 -20.32
C PRO A 8 39.44 -16.56 -19.81
N PHE A 9 38.29 -15.91 -19.87
CA PHE A 9 38.08 -14.54 -19.37
C PHE A 9 38.39 -14.49 -17.87
N THR A 10 39.46 -13.79 -17.51
CA THR A 10 39.74 -13.36 -16.14
C THR A 10 39.25 -11.93 -15.99
N ALA A 11 38.22 -11.73 -15.16
CA ALA A 11 37.88 -10.41 -14.66
C ALA A 11 39.10 -9.85 -13.90
N SER A 12 39.41 -8.60 -14.21
CA SER A 12 40.68 -7.93 -13.92
C SER A 12 41.11 -8.04 -12.46
N ALA A 13 42.37 -8.46 -12.29
CA ALA A 13 43.20 -7.98 -11.21
C ALA A 13 43.44 -6.49 -11.42
N SER A 14 42.84 -5.66 -10.57
CA SER A 14 43.31 -4.31 -10.30
C SER A 14 43.19 -4.09 -8.80
N ASP A 15 44.35 -4.17 -8.15
CA ASP A 15 44.59 -3.66 -6.80
C ASP A 15 44.14 -2.20 -6.73
N ASP A 16 43.08 -1.92 -5.99
CA ASP A 16 42.95 -0.67 -5.24
C ASP A 16 42.13 -0.95 -3.97
N GLU A 17 42.69 -0.54 -2.84
CA GLU A 17 42.21 -0.84 -1.51
C GLU A 17 40.93 -0.05 -1.17
N GLY A 18 39.89 -0.73 -0.74
CA GLY A 18 38.67 -0.12 -0.22
C GLY A 18 37.63 -1.17 0.14
N GLU A 19 37.43 -1.36 1.44
CA GLU A 19 36.54 -2.34 2.07
C GLU A 19 35.17 -2.53 1.39
N ASP A 20 34.75 -3.80 1.41
CA ASP A 20 33.37 -4.29 1.38
C ASP A 20 32.69 -4.48 0.02
N SER A 21 33.21 -5.43 -0.76
CA SER A 21 32.38 -6.10 -1.75
C SER A 21 32.73 -7.59 -1.86
N ASN A 22 32.45 -8.35 -0.79
CA ASN A 22 32.22 -9.80 -0.90
C ASN A 22 30.92 -10.04 -1.70
N VAL A 23 30.90 -9.63 -2.96
CA VAL A 23 29.80 -9.89 -3.90
C VAL A 23 30.00 -11.32 -4.36
N ILE A 24 29.46 -12.25 -3.60
CA ILE A 24 29.30 -13.63 -4.02
C ILE A 24 28.37 -13.59 -5.23
N PRO A 25 28.81 -14.01 -6.43
CA PRO A 25 27.91 -14.12 -7.57
C PRO A 25 26.87 -15.19 -7.24
N LEU A 26 25.69 -14.76 -6.79
CA LEU A 26 24.53 -15.63 -6.60
C LEU A 26 24.16 -16.20 -7.96
N ASP A 27 23.91 -17.51 -8.04
CA ASP A 27 23.38 -18.15 -9.25
C ASP A 27 22.00 -17.54 -9.57
N GLU A 28 21.65 -17.43 -10.86
CA GLU A 28 20.37 -16.83 -11.28
C GLU A 28 19.18 -17.57 -10.65
N GLN A 29 19.32 -18.89 -10.44
CA GLN A 29 18.35 -19.70 -9.71
C GLN A 29 18.19 -19.29 -8.24
N GLU A 30 19.30 -19.02 -7.54
CA GLU A 30 19.24 -18.59 -6.12
C GLU A 30 18.64 -17.19 -6.00
N GLN A 31 18.91 -16.30 -6.96
CA GLN A 31 18.31 -14.96 -7.00
C GLN A 31 16.80 -15.03 -7.21
N GLU A 32 16.32 -15.86 -8.14
CA GLU A 32 14.88 -16.07 -8.37
C GLU A 32 14.19 -16.65 -7.13
N ALA A 33 14.81 -17.62 -6.48
CA ALA A 33 14.28 -18.21 -5.24
C ALA A 33 14.16 -17.17 -4.12
N LEU A 34 15.17 -16.30 -3.97
CA LEU A 34 15.19 -15.26 -2.94
C LEU A 34 14.16 -14.16 -3.23
N ILE A 35 13.99 -13.76 -4.49
CA ILE A 35 12.93 -12.82 -4.90
C ILE A 35 11.54 -13.38 -4.61
N GLU A 36 11.31 -14.66 -4.91
CA GLU A 36 10.03 -15.31 -4.67
C GLU A 36 9.74 -15.46 -3.16
N GLU A 37 10.76 -15.75 -2.36
CA GLU A 37 10.63 -15.77 -0.90
C GLU A 37 10.28 -14.38 -0.34
N LEU A 38 10.99 -13.33 -0.79
CA LEU A 38 10.71 -11.95 -0.40
C LEU A 38 9.29 -11.51 -0.81
N ARG A 39 8.84 -11.90 -2.01
CA ARG A 39 7.47 -11.62 -2.47
C ARG A 39 6.44 -12.29 -1.57
N LYS A 40 6.61 -13.57 -1.24
CA LYS A 40 5.69 -14.30 -0.33
C LYS A 40 5.68 -13.72 1.08
N ALA A 41 6.85 -13.37 1.62
CA ALA A 41 6.96 -12.73 2.92
C ALA A 41 6.20 -11.40 2.94
N ASN A 42 6.40 -10.59 1.90
CA ASN A 42 5.72 -9.32 1.76
C ASN A 42 4.20 -9.45 1.55
N GLU A 43 3.74 -10.40 0.74
CA GLU A 43 2.30 -10.66 0.55
C GLU A 43 1.61 -11.01 1.87
N ARG A 44 2.28 -11.80 2.71
CA ARG A 44 1.79 -12.16 4.05
C ARG A 44 1.68 -10.93 4.96
N GLU A 45 2.68 -10.05 4.94
CA GLU A 45 2.65 -8.81 5.72
C GLU A 45 1.55 -7.87 5.21
N ASN A 46 1.47 -7.68 3.89
CA ASN A 46 0.43 -6.88 3.25
C ASN A 46 -0.98 -7.37 3.61
N ALA A 47 -1.20 -8.69 3.61
CA ALA A 47 -2.49 -9.28 4.02
C ALA A 47 -2.87 -8.95 5.46
N PHE A 48 -1.90 -8.96 6.39
CA PHE A 48 -2.14 -8.58 7.78
C PHE A 48 -2.56 -7.11 7.90
N PHE A 49 -1.89 -6.20 7.19
CA PHE A 49 -2.25 -4.78 7.23
C PHE A 49 -3.61 -4.50 6.57
N ILE A 50 -3.90 -5.13 5.44
CA ILE A 50 -5.20 -5.05 4.79
C ILE A 50 -6.29 -5.48 5.77
N LEU A 51 -6.09 -6.59 6.49
CA LEU A 51 -7.01 -7.06 7.52
C LEU A 51 -7.14 -6.05 8.66
N ALA A 52 -6.03 -5.55 9.21
CA ALA A 52 -6.02 -4.61 10.33
C ALA A 52 -6.77 -3.30 10.00
N PHE A 53 -6.47 -2.70 8.84
CA PHE A 53 -7.14 -1.49 8.39
C PHE A 53 -8.61 -1.72 8.02
N THR A 54 -8.95 -2.90 7.48
CA THR A 54 -10.35 -3.27 7.23
C THR A 54 -11.12 -3.42 8.54
N CYS A 55 -10.53 -4.05 9.57
CA CYS A 55 -11.12 -4.14 10.90
C CYS A 55 -11.30 -2.76 11.52
N LEU A 56 -10.31 -1.87 11.38
CA LEU A 56 -10.43 -0.47 11.83
C LEU A 56 -11.60 0.26 11.15
N CYS A 57 -11.74 0.13 9.83
CA CYS A 57 -12.89 0.69 9.09
C CYS A 57 -14.21 0.05 9.56
N GLY A 58 -14.23 -1.25 9.82
CA GLY A 58 -15.42 -1.98 10.28
C GLY A 58 -15.87 -1.56 11.67
N ILE A 59 -14.94 -1.44 12.62
CA ILE A 59 -15.24 -1.00 14.00
C ILE A 59 -15.80 0.42 13.98
N THR A 60 -15.15 1.32 13.25
CA THR A 60 -15.59 2.73 13.16
C THR A 60 -16.94 2.87 12.47
N ALA A 61 -17.20 2.10 11.41
CA ALA A 61 -18.51 2.05 10.77
C ALA A 61 -19.59 1.49 11.71
N SER A 62 -19.25 0.47 12.50
CA SER A 62 -20.18 -0.13 13.47
C SER A 62 -20.57 0.86 14.56
N LEU A 63 -19.64 1.67 15.08
CA LEU A 63 -19.94 2.70 16.08
C LEU A 63 -20.94 3.73 15.55
N ILE A 64 -20.76 4.20 14.31
CA ILE A 64 -21.68 5.16 13.67
C ILE A 64 -23.02 4.49 13.33
N ALA A 65 -23.01 3.23 12.91
CA ALA A 65 -24.23 2.46 12.63
C ALA A 65 -25.07 2.22 13.89
N ILE A 66 -24.44 2.00 15.05
CA ILE A 66 -25.15 1.89 16.33
C ILE A 66 -25.91 3.19 16.66
N ARG A 67 -25.28 4.34 16.42
CA ARG A 67 -25.94 5.65 16.60
C ARG A 67 -27.17 5.81 15.71
N LEU A 68 -27.06 5.40 14.43
CA LEU A 68 -28.18 5.37 13.49
C LEU A 68 -29.31 4.46 13.99
N TRP A 69 -28.97 3.30 14.53
CA TRP A 69 -29.93 2.33 15.06
C TRP A 69 -30.76 2.88 16.22
N TYR A 70 -30.14 3.66 17.12
CA TYR A 70 -30.83 4.30 18.24
C TYR A 70 -31.61 5.56 17.86
N GLY A 71 -31.68 5.93 16.57
CA GLY A 71 -32.46 7.08 16.09
C GLY A 71 -31.83 8.45 16.35
N ASN A 72 -30.61 8.50 16.90
CA ASN A 72 -29.85 9.73 17.14
C ASN A 72 -28.97 10.12 15.93
N GLY A 73 -29.18 9.46 14.78
CA GLY A 73 -28.38 9.64 13.58
C GLY A 73 -28.89 10.79 12.70
N SER A 74 -27.96 11.54 12.12
CA SER A 74 -28.22 12.48 11.04
C SER A 74 -28.05 11.79 9.67
N GLY A 75 -28.59 12.38 8.61
CA GLY A 75 -28.31 11.92 7.24
C GLY A 75 -26.80 11.90 6.90
N ILE A 76 -26.01 12.73 7.60
CA ILE A 76 -24.55 12.76 7.47
C ILE A 76 -23.91 11.45 7.97
N ASP A 77 -24.52 10.76 8.94
CA ASP A 77 -24.02 9.47 9.45
C ASP A 77 -24.12 8.36 8.40
N ILE A 78 -25.16 8.40 7.56
CA ILE A 78 -25.31 7.47 6.43
C ILE A 78 -24.17 7.68 5.43
N LEU A 79 -23.84 8.94 5.14
CA LEU A 79 -22.71 9.30 4.29
C LEU A 79 -21.39 8.82 4.90
N ALA A 80 -21.21 9.01 6.22
CA ALA A 80 -20.03 8.54 6.95
C ALA A 80 -19.83 7.02 6.87
N VAL A 81 -20.90 6.24 7.08
CA VAL A 81 -20.85 4.77 6.93
C VAL A 81 -20.50 4.37 5.50
N SER A 82 -21.09 5.03 4.49
CA SER A 82 -20.78 4.74 3.08
C SER A 82 -19.33 5.07 2.72
N SER A 83 -18.77 6.15 3.26
CA SER A 83 -17.36 6.52 3.08
C SER A 83 -16.42 5.53 3.75
N LEU A 84 -16.76 5.02 4.95
CA LEU A 84 -15.96 4.00 5.62
C LEU A 84 -15.99 2.66 4.87
N ALA A 85 -17.14 2.29 4.31
CA ALA A 85 -17.25 1.12 3.44
C ALA A 85 -16.39 1.29 2.17
N MET A 86 -16.44 2.46 1.55
CA MET A 86 -15.60 2.80 0.40
C MET A 86 -14.10 2.80 0.76
N THR A 87 -13.74 3.30 1.94
CA THR A 87 -12.35 3.25 2.46
C THR A 87 -11.90 1.80 2.67
N GLY A 88 -12.72 0.96 3.27
CA GLY A 88 -12.44 -0.47 3.42
C GLY A 88 -12.32 -1.22 2.09
N PHE A 89 -13.08 -0.81 1.06
CA PHE A 89 -12.90 -1.32 -0.30
C PHE A 89 -11.56 -0.88 -0.88
N THR A 90 -11.20 0.40 -0.76
CA THR A 90 -9.92 0.89 -1.30
C THR A 90 -8.73 0.13 -0.71
N VAL A 91 -8.74 -0.22 0.57
CA VAL A 91 -7.63 -0.93 1.25
C VAL A 91 -7.38 -2.31 0.65
N ARG A 92 -8.41 -2.94 0.05
CA ARG A 92 -8.28 -4.26 -0.60
C ARG A 92 -7.68 -4.19 -2.01
N ILE A 93 -7.62 -3.01 -2.62
CA ILE A 93 -7.03 -2.84 -3.95
C ILE A 93 -5.52 -3.04 -3.83
N PRO A 94 -4.92 -3.98 -4.58
CA PRO A 94 -3.48 -4.23 -4.52
C PRO A 94 -2.71 -2.98 -4.95
N VAL A 95 -1.59 -2.74 -4.27
CA VAL A 95 -0.76 -1.56 -4.49
C VAL A 95 0.52 -2.01 -5.18
N GLY A 96 0.47 -2.07 -6.51
CA GLY A 96 1.58 -2.51 -7.36
C GLY A 96 1.30 -2.15 -8.82
N GLN A 97 2.36 -1.93 -9.61
CA GLN A 97 2.25 -1.48 -11.02
C GLN A 97 1.72 -2.57 -11.96
N GLU A 98 1.98 -3.85 -11.70
CA GLU A 98 1.59 -4.94 -12.62
C GLU A 98 0.07 -5.23 -12.61
N ASP A 99 -0.63 -4.91 -11.52
CA ASP A 99 -2.07 -5.19 -11.39
C ASP A 99 -2.97 -4.09 -11.96
N GLN A 100 -2.41 -2.97 -12.44
CA GLN A 100 -3.20 -1.81 -12.89
C GLN A 100 -3.89 -2.00 -14.24
N GLU A 101 -3.41 -2.89 -15.11
CA GLU A 101 -3.96 -3.06 -16.47
C GLU A 101 -5.34 -3.75 -16.49
N PHE A 102 -5.77 -4.37 -15.38
CA PHE A 102 -7.05 -5.10 -15.29
C PHE A 102 -8.04 -4.50 -14.28
N LEU A 103 -7.79 -3.29 -13.77
CA LEU A 103 -8.66 -2.69 -12.75
C LEU A 103 -10.04 -2.35 -13.32
N SER A 104 -11.07 -2.66 -12.54
CA SER A 104 -12.45 -2.29 -12.86
C SER A 104 -12.59 -0.75 -12.90
N PRO A 105 -13.49 -0.19 -13.72
CA PRO A 105 -13.78 1.25 -13.70
C PRO A 105 -14.10 1.75 -12.28
N LEU A 106 -14.75 0.92 -11.46
CA LEU A 106 -15.05 1.24 -10.06
C LEU A 106 -13.78 1.44 -9.22
N GLU A 107 -12.76 0.61 -9.41
CA GLU A 107 -11.48 0.69 -8.67
C GLU A 107 -10.68 1.93 -9.05
N THR A 108 -10.89 2.46 -10.26
CA THR A 108 -10.29 3.71 -10.71
C THR A 108 -10.94 4.93 -10.06
N TRP A 109 -12.28 4.96 -9.99
CA TRP A 109 -13.03 6.12 -9.48
C TRP A 109 -13.13 6.16 -7.96
N VAL A 110 -13.18 5.01 -7.28
CA VAL A 110 -13.38 4.92 -5.83
C VAL A 110 -12.33 5.68 -5.01
N PRO A 111 -11.01 5.60 -5.30
CA PRO A 111 -9.99 6.39 -4.61
C PRO A 111 -10.16 7.91 -4.76
N ILE A 112 -10.82 8.37 -5.83
CA ILE A 112 -11.09 9.80 -6.10
C ILE A 112 -12.39 10.24 -5.44
N LEU A 113 -13.44 9.42 -5.50
CA LEU A 113 -14.75 9.75 -4.92
C LEU A 113 -14.74 9.74 -3.40
N ASN A 114 -13.98 8.83 -2.79
CA ASN A 114 -13.92 8.71 -1.33
C ASN A 114 -13.44 9.99 -0.60
N PRO A 115 -12.32 10.65 -0.98
CA PRO A 115 -11.93 11.92 -0.35
C PRO A 115 -12.92 13.06 -0.59
N VAL A 116 -13.61 13.08 -1.73
CA VAL A 116 -14.68 14.07 -1.99
C VAL A 116 -15.82 13.86 -1.00
N LEU A 117 -16.26 12.61 -0.80
CA LEU A 117 -17.30 12.27 0.16
C LEU A 117 -16.89 12.65 1.59
N ILE A 118 -15.64 12.38 1.97
CA ILE A 118 -15.09 12.77 3.28
C ILE A 118 -15.07 14.29 3.47
N ALA A 119 -14.70 15.05 2.43
CA ALA A 119 -14.74 16.50 2.48
C ALA A 119 -16.18 17.00 2.69
N VAL A 120 -17.17 16.40 2.01
CA VAL A 120 -18.59 16.73 2.18
C VAL A 120 -19.07 16.41 3.60
N ILE A 121 -18.68 15.25 4.17
CA ILE A 121 -19.03 14.87 5.54
C ILE A 121 -18.42 15.84 6.54
N THR A 122 -17.13 16.15 6.39
CA THR A 122 -16.39 17.03 7.32
C THR A 122 -16.94 18.45 7.28
N PHE A 123 -17.26 18.95 6.09
CA PHE A 123 -17.89 20.25 5.91
C PHE A 123 -19.32 20.23 6.48
N GLY A 124 -20.14 19.23 6.13
CA GLY A 124 -21.48 19.06 6.66
C GLY A 124 -21.52 19.02 8.19
N ALA A 125 -20.60 18.29 8.81
CA ALA A 125 -20.43 18.22 10.26
C ALA A 125 -20.03 19.58 10.85
N PHE A 126 -19.14 20.33 10.19
CA PHE A 126 -18.76 21.68 10.61
C PHE A 126 -19.94 22.66 10.64
N PHE A 127 -20.84 22.61 9.64
CA PHE A 127 -22.03 23.46 9.63
C PHE A 127 -23.12 23.02 10.59
N THR A 128 -23.23 21.72 10.85
CA THR A 128 -24.26 21.14 11.72
C THR A 128 -23.90 21.28 13.21
N ASN A 129 -22.61 21.20 13.55
CA ASN A 129 -22.06 21.40 14.91
C ASN A 129 -22.05 22.88 15.36
N ARG A 130 -22.97 23.71 14.86
CA ARG A 130 -23.12 25.10 15.30
C ARG A 130 -23.70 25.19 16.73
N HIS A 131 -24.33 24.12 17.21
CA HIS A 131 -24.65 23.93 18.61
C HIS A 131 -23.46 23.25 19.30
N TRP A 132 -23.17 23.62 20.55
CA TRP A 132 -22.01 23.22 21.36
C TRP A 132 -22.00 21.73 21.74
N ASP A 133 -22.63 20.88 20.94
CA ASP A 133 -22.56 19.43 21.05
C ASP A 133 -21.35 18.99 20.22
N HIS A 134 -20.29 18.59 20.89
CA HIS A 134 -19.04 18.24 20.25
C HIS A 134 -19.11 16.84 19.66
N ASP A 135 -19.74 16.73 18.49
CA ASP A 135 -19.96 15.47 17.82
C ASP A 135 -18.71 14.99 17.07
N TYR A 136 -17.69 14.60 17.83
CA TYR A 136 -16.37 14.18 17.31
C TYR A 136 -16.41 12.91 16.45
N LEU A 137 -17.47 12.10 16.58
CA LEU A 137 -17.66 10.87 15.81
C LEU A 137 -17.72 11.12 14.29
N LEU A 138 -18.20 12.29 13.86
CA LEU A 138 -18.31 12.64 12.43
C LEU A 138 -16.96 12.95 11.77
N TYR A 139 -15.93 13.26 12.55
CA TYR A 139 -14.57 13.46 12.05
C TYR A 139 -13.77 12.15 11.97
N LEU A 140 -14.25 11.08 12.60
CA LEU A 140 -13.57 9.79 12.65
C LEU A 140 -13.29 9.21 11.24
N PRO A 141 -14.22 9.25 10.26
CA PRO A 141 -13.96 8.80 8.89
C PRO A 141 -12.77 9.52 8.22
N PHE A 142 -12.60 10.82 8.50
CA PHE A 142 -11.48 11.60 7.96
C PHE A 142 -10.14 11.09 8.51
N PHE A 143 -10.03 10.87 9.81
CA PHE A 143 -8.80 10.33 10.42
C PHE A 143 -8.49 8.90 9.96
N VAL A 144 -9.50 8.04 9.85
CA VAL A 144 -9.34 6.68 9.34
C VAL A 144 -8.87 6.69 7.89
N TRP A 145 -9.42 7.57 7.06
CA TRP A 145 -8.97 7.73 5.68
C TRP A 145 -7.51 8.21 5.58
N ILE A 146 -7.11 9.17 6.41
CA ILE A 146 -5.69 9.58 6.47
C ILE A 146 -4.80 8.41 6.89
N ALA A 147 -5.14 7.71 7.97
CA ALA A 147 -4.35 6.59 8.47
C ALA A 147 -4.21 5.47 7.42
N THR A 148 -5.30 5.13 6.74
CA THR A 148 -5.32 4.09 5.69
C THR A 148 -4.57 4.51 4.43
N THR A 149 -4.63 5.79 4.02
CA THR A 149 -3.87 6.28 2.86
C THR A 149 -2.37 6.35 3.14
N ILE A 150 -1.97 6.77 4.34
CA ILE A 150 -0.56 6.74 4.77
C ILE A 150 -0.05 5.31 4.86
N GLY A 151 -0.78 4.43 5.55
CA GLY A 151 -0.40 3.02 5.71
C GLY A 151 -0.22 2.33 4.36
N ARG A 152 -1.15 2.59 3.42
CA ARG A 152 -1.07 2.08 2.05
C ARG A 152 0.14 2.59 1.28
N LYS A 153 0.47 3.88 1.38
CA LYS A 153 1.67 4.44 0.74
C LYS A 153 2.95 3.84 1.33
N ALA A 154 2.98 3.60 2.65
CA ALA A 154 4.10 2.94 3.30
C ALA A 154 4.29 1.50 2.79
N MET A 155 3.20 0.73 2.64
CA MET A 155 3.24 -0.61 2.05
C MET A 155 3.66 -0.60 0.57
N ALA A 156 3.26 0.43 -0.18
CA ALA A 156 3.71 0.63 -1.57
C ALA A 156 5.22 0.82 -1.65
N SER A 157 5.78 1.66 -0.77
CA SER A 157 7.21 1.98 -0.78
C SER A 157 8.09 0.81 -0.34
N VAL A 158 7.56 -0.11 0.46
CA VAL A 158 8.26 -1.34 0.85
C VAL A 158 8.32 -2.35 -0.31
N ASN A 159 7.55 -2.11 -1.39
CA ASN A 159 7.38 -3.05 -2.48
C ASN A 159 7.97 -2.60 -3.82
N LEU A 160 8.74 -3.52 -4.41
CA LEU A 160 9.00 -3.69 -5.86
C LEU A 160 10.04 -2.77 -6.51
N GLY A 161 10.10 -1.47 -6.19
CA GLY A 161 11.01 -0.55 -6.89
C GLY A 161 12.50 -0.89 -6.73
N ASP A 162 12.92 -1.23 -5.51
CA ASP A 162 14.32 -1.53 -5.22
C ASP A 162 14.75 -2.94 -5.68
N LEU A 163 13.82 -3.91 -5.66
CA LEU A 163 14.07 -5.26 -6.19
C LEU A 163 14.19 -5.27 -7.72
N GLU A 164 13.35 -4.50 -8.42
CA GLU A 164 13.40 -4.39 -9.88
C GLU A 164 14.65 -3.63 -10.35
N LYS A 165 15.09 -2.64 -9.56
CA LYS A 165 16.34 -1.93 -9.77
C LYS A 165 17.56 -2.83 -9.56
N LEU A 166 17.51 -3.77 -8.63
CA LEU A 166 18.54 -4.81 -8.45
C LEU A 166 18.60 -5.76 -9.66
N LYS A 167 17.45 -6.19 -10.20
CA LYS A 167 17.35 -7.00 -11.44
C LYS A 167 17.99 -6.29 -12.63
N TYR A 168 17.68 -5.01 -12.85
CA TYR A 168 18.26 -4.24 -13.97
C TYR A 168 19.75 -3.96 -13.80
N LYS A 169 20.22 -3.72 -12.57
CA LYS A 169 21.63 -3.47 -12.29
C LYS A 169 22.50 -4.72 -12.53
N TYR A 170 21.95 -5.92 -12.40
CA TYR A 170 22.64 -7.18 -12.67
C TYR A 170 22.57 -7.64 -14.13
N LYS A 171 21.46 -7.38 -14.84
CA LYS A 171 21.31 -7.77 -16.25
C LYS A 171 22.16 -6.93 -17.22
N GLY A 172 22.62 -5.76 -16.78
CA GLY A 172 23.49 -4.86 -17.54
C GLY A 172 24.98 -4.92 -17.18
N ALA A 173 25.38 -5.78 -16.24
CA ALA A 173 26.75 -5.95 -15.78
C ALA A 173 27.38 -7.23 -16.36
#